data_AF-A0A821FJM5-F1
#
_entry.id   AF-A0A821FJM5-F1
#
_cell.length_a   1.000
_cell.length_b   1.000
_cell.length_c   1.000
_cell.angle_alpha   90.00
_cell.angle_beta   90.00
_cell.angle_gamma   90.00
#
_symmetry.space_group_name_H-M   'P 1'
#
loop_
_entity.id
_entity.type
_entity.pdbx_description
1 polymer ?
#
loop_
_entity_poly.entity_id
_entity_poly.type
_entity_poly.pdbx_seq_one_letter_code
_entity_poly.pdbx_strand_id
1 'polypeptide(L)'
;MESVECILCHRKFDDTTLLTLHHEYETCYKTNSSSPLEANYCCPICDKIFYDPLVLQIHVNEDHDHSSVHRTTTTTTTTTTASDSLYAQELERRERMKNQYRQQATSEISYEYSQEDEDAQIARMLQEEENAQSFEEFQNRHGGSTRTFTERARWNLDKVYKKRFISQNQYEEYKNKLDEMIEQPIERLESRSAGIIPILSRLPMGNLVERCLCRSGCDHVSATWLDQGWACGYKNFQMLFSSLRHDPQYSMYLFGHEATNQTNRDIPSVSYLQKLIETAWTAGFDSDGRAQFNSHLINSTKWIGPTEIMACLAYFNIKTELFDFHQPKNIDKSNAYKYLFEWIRRYFQQQQENKNSVIHPLYLQHE
;
A
#
# COMPACT_ATOMS: atom_id res chain seq x y z
N MET A 1 8.63 -1.31 -52.19
CA MET A 1 8.18 -1.18 -50.79
C MET A 1 9.31 -0.50 -50.05
N GLU A 2 9.07 0.70 -49.54
CA GLU A 2 10.07 1.43 -48.77
C GLU A 2 10.18 0.79 -47.39
N SER A 3 11.38 0.31 -47.05
CA SER A 3 11.65 -0.26 -45.73
C SER A 3 11.71 0.85 -44.68
N VAL A 4 11.18 0.58 -43.50
CA VAL A 4 11.06 1.53 -42.39
C VAL A 4 12.05 1.16 -41.30
N GLU A 5 12.86 2.11 -40.86
CA GLU A 5 13.98 1.89 -39.95
C GLU A 5 13.62 2.31 -38.52
N CYS A 6 13.89 1.43 -37.55
CA CYS A 6 13.77 1.76 -36.13
C CYS A 6 14.79 2.84 -35.75
N ILE A 7 14.31 3.98 -35.25
CA ILE A 7 15.17 5.12 -34.91
C ILE A 7 16.02 4.92 -33.65
N LEU A 8 15.74 3.87 -32.87
CA LEU A 8 16.42 3.58 -31.60
C LEU A 8 17.56 2.56 -31.79
N CYS A 9 17.35 1.53 -32.61
CA CYS A 9 18.34 0.47 -32.86
C CYS A 9 18.81 0.34 -34.33
N HIS A 10 18.27 1.13 -35.26
CA HIS A 10 18.60 1.15 -36.70
C HIS A 10 18.28 -0.13 -37.48
N ARG A 11 17.43 -1.02 -36.93
CA ARG A 11 16.97 -2.23 -37.62
C ARG A 11 15.90 -1.86 -38.65
N LYS A 12 16.02 -2.38 -39.88
CA LYS A 12 15.08 -2.12 -40.99
C LYS A 12 14.01 -3.21 -41.06
N PHE A 13 12.78 -2.77 -41.28
CA PHE A 13 11.60 -3.62 -41.39
C PHE A 13 10.89 -3.38 -42.71
N ASP A 14 10.28 -4.43 -43.24
CA ASP A 14 9.62 -4.39 -44.55
C ASP A 14 8.30 -3.60 -44.52
N ASP A 15 7.69 -3.46 -43.34
CA ASP A 15 6.51 -2.62 -43.12
C ASP A 15 6.44 -2.04 -41.68
N THR A 16 5.53 -1.10 -41.49
CA THR A 16 5.32 -0.36 -40.23
C THR A 16 4.71 -1.22 -39.11
N THR A 17 4.02 -2.31 -39.45
CA THR A 17 3.40 -3.20 -38.45
C THR A 17 4.50 -3.97 -37.71
N LEU A 18 5.49 -4.48 -38.46
CA LEU A 18 6.63 -5.16 -37.88
C LEU A 18 7.51 -4.24 -37.03
N LEU A 19 7.67 -2.97 -37.44
CA LEU A 19 8.34 -1.95 -36.62
C LEU A 19 7.57 -1.63 -35.32
N THR A 20 6.23 -1.62 -35.39
CA THR A 20 5.38 -1.39 -34.21
C THR A 20 5.50 -2.54 -33.22
N LEU A 21 5.42 -3.78 -33.69
CA LEU A 21 5.65 -4.96 -32.86
C LEU A 21 7.06 -4.97 -32.25
N HIS A 22 8.07 -4.56 -33.01
CA HIS A 22 9.44 -4.40 -32.49
C HIS A 22 9.51 -3.39 -31.34
N HIS A 23 8.83 -2.24 -31.42
CA HIS A 23 8.80 -1.27 -30.31
C HIS A 23 7.96 -1.72 -29.11
N GLU A 24 6.88 -2.46 -29.35
CA GLU A 24 5.96 -2.91 -28.31
C GLU A 24 6.51 -4.10 -27.51
N TYR A 25 7.29 -4.97 -28.16
CA TYR A 25 7.66 -6.27 -27.59
C TYR A 25 9.18 -6.53 -27.52
N GLU A 26 10.03 -5.73 -28.17
CA GLU A 26 11.49 -5.83 -28.03
C GLU A 26 12.07 -4.60 -27.31
N THR A 27 13.00 -4.82 -26.36
CA THR A 27 13.67 -3.73 -25.65
C THR A 27 14.71 -3.07 -26.53
N CYS A 28 14.39 -1.86 -27.01
CA CYS A 28 15.21 -1.12 -27.96
C CYS A 28 16.32 -0.32 -27.25
N TYR A 29 17.40 -1.01 -26.82
CA TYR A 29 18.62 -0.37 -26.34
C TYR A 29 19.83 -0.81 -27.16
N LYS A 30 20.72 0.15 -27.46
CA LYS A 30 21.99 -0.10 -28.14
C LYS A 30 22.86 -1.03 -27.30
N THR A 31 22.84 -2.32 -27.59
CA THR A 31 23.86 -3.27 -27.14
C THR A 31 24.71 -3.65 -28.34
N ASN A 32 25.95 -3.14 -28.35
CA ASN A 32 27.01 -3.74 -29.14
C ASN A 32 27.32 -5.12 -28.54
N SER A 33 26.61 -6.17 -28.96
CA SER A 33 27.14 -7.54 -28.98
C SER A 33 26.13 -8.53 -29.57
N SER A 34 26.60 -9.26 -30.56
CA SER A 34 26.01 -10.42 -31.21
C SER A 34 25.74 -11.61 -30.27
N SER A 35 24.50 -12.08 -30.18
CA SER A 35 24.03 -13.49 -30.13
C SER A 35 22.60 -13.56 -29.55
N PRO A 36 21.68 -14.40 -30.08
CA PRO A 36 20.31 -14.52 -29.57
C PRO A 36 20.29 -15.37 -28.30
N LEU A 37 20.05 -14.72 -27.15
CA LEU A 37 19.85 -15.40 -25.87
C LEU A 37 18.40 -15.17 -25.41
N GLU A 38 17.77 -16.28 -25.04
CA GLU A 38 16.40 -16.44 -24.56
C GLU A 38 15.98 -15.31 -23.60
N ALA A 39 14.89 -14.63 -23.94
CA ALA A 39 14.40 -13.48 -23.18
C ALA A 39 13.80 -13.95 -21.85
N ASN A 40 14.53 -13.71 -20.77
CA ASN A 40 14.12 -13.96 -19.40
C ASN A 40 13.37 -12.74 -18.84
N TYR A 41 12.10 -12.90 -18.44
CA TYR A 41 11.25 -11.83 -17.89
C TYR A 41 11.29 -11.83 -16.36
N CYS A 42 11.69 -10.73 -15.73
CA CYS A 42 11.73 -10.62 -14.27
C CYS A 42 10.42 -10.04 -13.71
N CYS A 43 9.91 -10.62 -12.63
CA CYS A 43 8.79 -10.07 -11.88
C CYS A 43 9.21 -8.79 -11.14
N PRO A 44 8.54 -7.65 -11.36
CA PRO A 44 8.94 -6.37 -10.78
C PRO A 44 8.70 -6.24 -9.26
N ILE A 45 8.05 -7.25 -8.66
CA ILE A 45 7.68 -7.25 -7.23
C ILE A 45 8.59 -8.20 -6.43
N CYS A 46 9.13 -9.25 -7.05
CA CYS A 46 9.89 -10.28 -6.33
C CYS A 46 11.10 -10.85 -7.07
N ASP A 47 11.47 -10.26 -8.21
CA ASP A 47 12.64 -10.60 -9.04
C ASP A 47 12.71 -12.06 -9.54
N LYS A 48 11.61 -12.82 -9.44
CA LYS A 48 11.53 -14.16 -10.04
C LYS A 48 11.58 -14.05 -11.57
N ILE A 49 12.33 -14.96 -12.19
CA ILE A 49 12.52 -15.01 -13.64
C ILE A 49 11.53 -16.00 -14.25
N PHE A 50 10.85 -15.56 -15.31
CA PHE A 50 9.87 -16.31 -16.07
C PHE A 50 10.30 -16.33 -17.54
N TYR A 51 10.07 -17.47 -18.18
CA TYR A 51 10.37 -17.67 -19.60
C TYR A 51 9.17 -17.36 -20.50
N ASP A 52 8.00 -17.15 -19.88
CA ASP A 52 6.75 -16.86 -20.55
C ASP A 52 6.05 -15.66 -19.88
N PRO A 53 5.67 -14.62 -20.64
CA PRO A 53 5.07 -13.41 -20.10
C PRO A 53 3.66 -13.63 -19.53
N LEU A 54 2.91 -14.64 -20.01
CA LEU A 54 1.61 -14.99 -19.46
C LEU A 54 1.77 -15.63 -18.07
N VAL A 55 2.80 -16.48 -17.89
CA VAL A 55 3.15 -17.05 -16.58
C VAL A 55 3.63 -15.96 -15.62
N LEU A 56 4.41 -14.98 -16.10
CA LEU A 56 4.75 -13.81 -15.30
C LEU A 56 3.49 -13.02 -14.88
N GLN A 57 2.56 -12.79 -15.79
CA GLN A 57 1.32 -12.07 -15.49
C GLN A 57 0.46 -12.82 -14.47
N ILE A 58 0.32 -14.14 -14.61
CA ILE A 58 -0.36 -15.00 -13.63
C ILE A 58 0.35 -14.90 -12.29
N HIS A 59 1.69 -15.00 -12.27
CA HIS A 59 2.45 -14.85 -11.04
C HIS A 59 2.24 -13.48 -10.37
N VAL A 60 2.22 -12.39 -11.13
CA VAL A 60 1.93 -11.05 -10.60
C VAL A 60 0.51 -10.98 -10.03
N ASN A 61 -0.47 -11.57 -10.73
CA ASN A 61 -1.89 -11.53 -10.34
C ASN A 61 -2.28 -12.55 -9.26
N GLU A 62 -1.55 -13.64 -9.08
CA GLU A 62 -1.90 -14.67 -8.09
C GLU A 62 -1.02 -14.58 -6.84
N ASP A 63 0.28 -14.30 -6.99
CA ASP A 63 1.23 -14.25 -5.87
C ASP A 63 1.39 -12.85 -5.26
N HIS A 64 0.95 -11.79 -5.96
CA HIS A 64 1.14 -10.39 -5.53
C HIS A 64 -0.12 -9.51 -5.63
N ASP A 65 -1.27 -10.03 -6.05
CA ASP A 65 -2.51 -9.26 -6.06
C ASP A 65 -3.06 -9.10 -4.63
N HIS A 66 -3.11 -7.85 -4.19
CA HIS A 66 -3.71 -7.41 -2.95
C HIS A 66 -4.98 -6.59 -3.23
N SER A 67 -5.81 -6.94 -4.22
CA SER A 67 -7.18 -6.41 -4.35
C SER A 67 -8.05 -7.22 -5.32
N SER A 68 -8.77 -8.25 -4.84
CA SER A 68 -10.23 -8.34 -5.03
C SER A 68 -10.84 -9.59 -4.38
N VAL A 69 -11.62 -9.33 -3.33
CA VAL A 69 -12.77 -10.16 -2.95
C VAL A 69 -13.80 -10.03 -4.09
N HIS A 70 -13.81 -10.97 -5.03
CA HIS A 70 -14.97 -11.42 -5.80
C HIS A 70 -14.55 -12.54 -6.78
N ARG A 71 -14.43 -13.78 -6.30
CA ARG A 71 -14.70 -14.95 -7.15
C ARG A 71 -16.16 -15.34 -6.95
N THR A 72 -17.01 -14.78 -7.80
CA THR A 72 -18.25 -15.45 -8.19
C THR A 72 -17.89 -16.82 -8.78
N THR A 73 -18.55 -17.82 -8.23
CA THR A 73 -18.57 -19.23 -8.64
C THR A 73 -18.67 -19.41 -10.15
N THR A 74 -17.70 -20.11 -10.74
CA THR A 74 -17.99 -21.06 -11.82
C THR A 74 -17.03 -22.24 -11.72
N THR A 75 -17.66 -23.40 -11.63
CA THR A 75 -17.12 -24.71 -11.26
C THR A 75 -16.25 -25.33 -12.34
N THR A 76 -15.08 -25.88 -12.00
CA THR A 76 -14.64 -27.19 -12.52
C THR A 76 -13.71 -27.87 -11.51
N THR A 77 -14.27 -28.87 -10.82
CA THR A 77 -13.67 -30.06 -10.18
C THR A 77 -12.15 -30.22 -10.20
N THR A 78 -11.51 -30.14 -9.02
CA THR A 78 -10.75 -31.23 -8.35
C THR A 78 -9.98 -30.69 -7.14
N THR A 79 -10.57 -30.73 -5.93
CA THR A 79 -9.84 -30.66 -4.63
C THR A 79 -10.82 -30.98 -3.50
N THR A 80 -11.20 -32.25 -3.36
CA THR A 80 -12.12 -32.71 -2.30
C THR A 80 -11.39 -33.14 -1.03
N THR A 81 -10.05 -33.13 -0.98
CA THR A 81 -9.28 -33.64 0.18
C THR A 81 -8.83 -32.55 1.14
N ALA A 82 -8.60 -31.32 0.66
CA ALA A 82 -8.11 -30.22 1.49
C ALA A 82 -9.24 -29.53 2.30
N SER A 83 -10.45 -29.43 1.73
CA SER A 83 -11.62 -28.90 2.45
C SER A 83 -12.04 -29.84 3.59
N ASP A 84 -11.99 -31.13 3.35
CA ASP A 84 -12.39 -32.16 4.31
C ASP A 84 -11.40 -32.24 5.47
N SER A 85 -10.10 -32.04 5.20
CA SER A 85 -9.08 -31.95 6.24
C SER A 85 -9.25 -30.71 7.13
N LEU A 86 -9.62 -29.56 6.56
CA LEU A 86 -9.88 -28.33 7.32
C LEU A 86 -11.15 -28.46 8.15
N TYR A 87 -12.20 -29.04 7.57
CA TYR A 87 -13.46 -29.30 8.27
C TYR A 87 -13.27 -30.32 9.41
N ALA A 88 -12.47 -31.36 9.20
CA ALA A 88 -12.11 -32.33 10.23
C ALA A 88 -11.31 -31.71 11.38
N GLN A 89 -10.34 -30.82 11.07
CA GLN A 89 -9.59 -30.10 12.10
C GLN A 89 -10.49 -29.17 12.93
N GLU A 90 -11.46 -28.50 12.31
CA GLU A 90 -12.40 -27.64 13.03
C GLU A 90 -13.39 -28.45 13.89
N LEU A 91 -13.81 -29.63 13.41
CA LEU A 91 -14.61 -30.58 14.19
C LEU A 91 -13.85 -31.08 15.43
N GLU A 92 -12.59 -31.49 15.27
CA GLU A 92 -11.74 -31.89 16.39
C GLU A 92 -11.54 -30.74 17.39
N ARG A 93 -11.35 -29.51 16.91
CA ARG A 93 -11.20 -28.33 17.77
C ARG A 93 -12.47 -28.10 18.60
N ARG A 94 -13.66 -28.18 17.97
CA ARG A 94 -14.97 -28.07 18.63
C ARG A 94 -15.19 -29.17 19.65
N GLU A 95 -14.80 -30.41 19.36
CA GLU A 95 -14.91 -31.53 20.30
C GLU A 95 -13.98 -31.37 21.51
N ARG A 96 -12.74 -30.91 21.30
CA ARG A 96 -11.79 -30.64 22.39
C ARG A 96 -12.32 -29.58 23.36
N MET A 97 -12.91 -28.50 22.83
CA MET A 97 -13.56 -27.45 23.63
C MET A 97 -14.74 -28.00 24.45
N LYS A 98 -15.63 -28.78 23.83
CA LYS A 98 -16.76 -29.44 24.53
C LYS A 98 -16.27 -30.35 25.67
N ASN A 99 -15.14 -31.03 25.49
CA ASN A 99 -14.58 -31.92 26.49
C ASN A 99 -13.89 -31.18 27.63
N GLN A 100 -13.22 -30.05 27.35
CA GLN A 100 -12.61 -29.19 28.37
C GLN A 100 -13.66 -28.58 29.31
N TYR A 101 -14.79 -28.13 28.76
CA TYR A 101 -15.89 -27.59 29.56
C TYR A 101 -16.59 -28.67 30.41
N ARG A 102 -16.87 -29.86 29.84
CA ARG A 102 -17.41 -30.98 30.63
C ARG A 102 -16.52 -31.33 31.82
N GLN A 103 -15.19 -31.27 31.65
CA GLN A 103 -14.26 -31.50 32.75
C GLN A 103 -14.29 -30.39 33.80
N GLN A 104 -14.44 -29.13 33.40
CA GLN A 104 -14.58 -27.99 34.32
C GLN A 104 -15.92 -28.01 35.09
N ALA A 105 -17.03 -28.29 34.41
CA ALA A 105 -18.36 -28.42 35.00
C ALA A 105 -18.46 -29.57 36.03
N THR A 106 -17.71 -30.66 35.85
CA THR A 106 -17.67 -31.76 36.84
C THR A 106 -16.90 -31.46 38.13
N SER A 107 -16.17 -30.34 38.20
CA SER A 107 -15.38 -29.96 39.38
C SER A 107 -16.10 -28.99 40.33
N GLU A 108 -17.23 -28.41 39.92
CA GLU A 108 -18.07 -27.52 40.73
C GLU A 108 -19.47 -28.13 40.91
N ILE A 109 -19.69 -28.75 42.06
CA ILE A 109 -20.98 -29.05 42.73
C ILE A 109 -22.24 -29.15 41.82
N SER A 110 -22.69 -30.40 41.66
CA SER A 110 -24.02 -30.87 41.24
C SER A 110 -25.20 -29.94 41.61
N TYR A 111 -25.74 -29.25 40.61
CA TYR A 111 -27.15 -28.85 40.54
C TYR A 111 -27.72 -29.27 39.18
N GLU A 112 -28.90 -29.87 39.20
CA GLU A 112 -29.66 -30.34 38.03
C GLU A 112 -29.94 -29.16 37.06
N TYR A 113 -29.09 -29.00 36.04
CA TYR A 113 -29.34 -28.14 34.89
C TYR A 113 -29.77 -28.99 33.70
N SER A 114 -30.76 -28.54 32.95
CA SER A 114 -31.22 -29.21 31.74
C SER A 114 -30.15 -29.12 30.65
N GLN A 115 -29.96 -30.21 29.89
CA GLN A 115 -28.99 -30.28 28.78
C GLN A 115 -29.17 -29.14 27.74
N GLU A 116 -30.38 -28.60 27.61
CA GLU A 116 -30.69 -27.47 26.73
C GLU A 116 -29.95 -26.17 27.13
N ASP A 117 -29.61 -25.99 28.41
CA ASP A 117 -28.93 -24.78 28.90
C ASP A 117 -27.40 -24.85 28.71
N GLU A 118 -26.81 -26.05 28.82
CA GLU A 118 -25.40 -26.29 28.48
C GLU A 118 -25.14 -26.08 26.98
N ASP A 119 -25.97 -26.66 26.12
CA ASP A 119 -25.83 -26.51 24.66
C ASP A 119 -25.98 -25.05 24.22
N ALA A 120 -26.89 -24.29 24.86
CA ALA A 120 -27.09 -22.87 24.60
C ALA A 120 -25.89 -22.02 25.08
N GLN A 121 -25.27 -22.35 26.22
CA GLN A 121 -24.05 -21.68 26.70
C GLN A 121 -22.86 -21.95 25.78
N ILE A 122 -22.66 -23.22 25.38
CA ILE A 122 -21.59 -23.62 24.46
C ILE A 122 -21.78 -22.94 23.11
N ALA A 123 -23.01 -22.85 22.60
CA ALA A 123 -23.31 -22.15 21.35
C ALA A 123 -22.96 -20.65 21.41
N ARG A 124 -23.30 -19.96 22.51
CA ARG A 124 -22.93 -18.55 22.71
C ARG A 124 -21.41 -18.35 22.72
N MET A 125 -20.68 -19.19 23.45
CA MET A 125 -19.21 -19.09 23.52
C MET A 125 -18.54 -19.36 22.17
N LEU A 126 -18.98 -20.39 21.44
CA LEU A 126 -18.46 -20.68 20.10
C LEU A 126 -18.73 -19.51 19.13
N GLN A 127 -19.89 -18.88 19.25
CA GLN A 127 -20.25 -17.73 18.43
C GLN A 127 -19.46 -16.48 18.82
N GLU A 128 -19.19 -16.25 20.10
CA GLU A 128 -18.30 -15.17 20.56
C GLU A 128 -16.85 -15.37 20.09
N GLU A 129 -16.34 -16.61 20.14
CA GLU A 129 -14.99 -16.93 19.64
C GLU A 129 -14.90 -16.80 18.11
N GLU A 130 -15.91 -17.26 17.37
CA GLU A 130 -16.01 -17.09 15.92
C GLU A 130 -16.10 -15.61 15.53
N ASN A 131 -16.90 -14.82 16.26
CA ASN A 131 -16.97 -13.37 16.08
C ASN A 131 -15.63 -12.70 16.39
N ALA A 132 -14.91 -13.12 17.43
CA ALA A 132 -13.59 -12.58 17.79
C ALA A 132 -12.53 -12.90 16.72
N GLN A 133 -12.51 -14.14 16.21
CA GLN A 133 -11.62 -14.55 15.13
C GLN A 133 -11.95 -13.82 13.83
N SER A 134 -13.24 -13.74 13.48
CA SER A 134 -13.71 -12.98 12.31
C SER A 134 -13.37 -11.49 12.44
N PHE A 135 -13.46 -10.92 13.64
CA PHE A 135 -13.08 -9.55 13.92
C PHE A 135 -11.56 -9.33 13.83
N GLU A 136 -10.74 -10.25 14.34
CA GLU A 136 -9.28 -10.20 14.21
C GLU A 136 -8.85 -10.35 12.74
N GLU A 137 -9.47 -11.25 11.98
CA GLU A 137 -9.24 -11.40 10.54
C GLU A 137 -9.71 -10.18 9.75
N PHE A 138 -10.85 -9.60 10.12
CA PHE A 138 -11.34 -8.34 9.55
C PHE A 138 -10.34 -7.21 9.82
N GLN A 139 -9.88 -7.07 11.06
CA GLN A 139 -8.86 -6.12 11.46
C GLN A 139 -7.54 -6.32 10.70
N ASN A 140 -7.08 -7.56 10.57
CA ASN A 140 -5.86 -7.86 9.82
C ASN A 140 -5.99 -7.59 8.31
N ARG A 141 -7.21 -7.72 7.74
CA ARG A 141 -7.51 -7.42 6.33
C ARG A 141 -7.73 -5.94 6.04
N HIS A 142 -8.30 -5.20 6.99
CA HIS A 142 -8.71 -3.80 6.83
C HIS A 142 -7.82 -2.82 7.64
N GLY A 143 -6.61 -3.23 8.03
CA GLY A 143 -5.63 -2.32 8.61
C GLY A 143 -5.82 -1.95 10.07
N GLY A 144 -6.60 -2.73 10.80
CA GLY A 144 -6.76 -2.65 12.25
C GLY A 144 -6.00 -3.74 12.98
N SER A 145 -4.92 -4.31 12.42
CA SER A 145 -4.17 -5.39 13.08
C SER A 145 -3.84 -5.00 14.52
N THR A 146 -4.12 -5.91 15.45
CA THR A 146 -3.77 -5.75 16.87
C THR A 146 -2.26 -5.67 17.09
N ARG A 147 -1.47 -6.04 16.07
CA ARG A 147 -0.01 -5.99 16.13
C ARG A 147 0.50 -4.56 16.05
N THR A 148 1.47 -4.29 16.92
CA THR A 148 2.30 -3.10 16.87
C THR A 148 3.13 -3.04 15.58
N PHE A 149 3.60 -1.86 15.23
CA PHE A 149 4.53 -1.66 14.12
C PHE A 149 5.78 -2.53 14.33
N THR A 150 6.37 -2.53 15.53
CA THR A 150 7.49 -3.41 15.85
C THR A 150 7.20 -4.88 15.59
N GLU A 151 6.07 -5.42 16.05
CA GLU A 151 5.71 -6.83 15.82
C GLU A 151 5.49 -7.14 14.34
N ARG A 152 4.82 -6.23 13.61
CA ARG A 152 4.60 -6.39 12.17
C ARG A 152 5.91 -6.35 11.39
N ALA A 153 6.82 -5.45 11.75
CA ALA A 153 8.13 -5.33 11.14
C ALA A 153 9.00 -6.56 11.42
N ARG A 154 9.00 -7.11 12.65
CA ARG A 154 9.68 -8.39 12.98
C ARG A 154 9.16 -9.53 12.10
N TRP A 155 7.84 -9.63 11.96
CA TRP A 155 7.22 -10.65 11.13
C TRP A 155 7.54 -10.50 9.64
N ASN A 156 7.56 -9.26 9.11
CA ASN A 156 7.96 -8.99 7.74
C ASN A 156 9.45 -9.31 7.53
N LEU A 157 10.31 -8.98 8.49
CA LEU A 157 11.74 -9.30 8.46
C LEU A 157 11.98 -10.82 8.35
N ASP A 158 11.29 -11.61 9.18
CA ASP A 158 11.32 -13.07 9.11
C ASP A 158 10.88 -13.59 7.74
N LYS A 159 9.86 -12.97 7.14
CA LYS A 159 9.37 -13.33 5.81
C LYS A 159 10.41 -13.07 4.73
N VAL A 160 11.03 -11.90 4.69
CA VAL A 160 12.02 -11.57 3.66
C VAL A 160 13.28 -12.41 3.80
N TYR A 161 13.69 -12.75 5.03
CA TYR A 161 14.77 -13.69 5.29
C TYR A 161 14.44 -15.11 4.82
N LYS A 162 13.26 -15.65 5.17
CA LYS A 162 12.81 -16.98 4.72
C LYS A 162 12.73 -17.08 3.19
N LYS A 163 12.35 -15.98 2.53
CA LYS A 163 12.34 -15.87 1.06
C LYS A 163 13.72 -15.63 0.44
N ARG A 164 14.78 -15.54 1.25
CA ARG A 164 16.19 -15.31 0.83
C ARG A 164 16.43 -13.98 0.12
N PHE A 165 15.60 -12.96 0.38
CA PHE A 165 15.85 -11.60 -0.11
C PHE A 165 16.98 -10.89 0.65
N ILE A 166 17.29 -11.35 1.86
CA ILE A 166 18.39 -10.84 2.67
C ILE A 166 19.26 -11.99 3.21
N SER A 167 20.53 -11.71 3.47
CA SER A 167 21.47 -12.67 4.05
C SER A 167 21.27 -12.88 5.56
N GLN A 168 21.86 -13.94 6.11
CA GLN A 168 21.87 -14.18 7.57
C GLN A 168 22.42 -12.98 8.35
N ASN A 169 23.53 -12.41 7.87
CA ASN A 169 24.18 -11.29 8.55
C ASN A 169 23.28 -10.05 8.57
N GLN A 170 22.60 -9.76 7.45
CA GLN A 170 21.63 -8.66 7.38
C GLN A 170 20.42 -8.91 8.27
N TYR A 171 19.92 -10.14 8.33
CA TYR A 171 18.79 -10.49 9.19
C TYR A 171 19.13 -10.24 10.67
N GLU A 172 20.29 -10.71 11.14
CA GLU A 172 20.72 -10.47 12.53
C GLU A 172 20.98 -8.98 12.80
N GLU A 173 21.58 -8.26 11.85
CA GLU A 173 21.77 -6.81 11.97
C GLU A 173 20.45 -6.06 12.10
N TYR A 174 19.51 -6.28 11.17
CA TYR A 174 18.20 -5.62 11.18
C TYR A 174 17.38 -6.01 12.40
N LYS A 175 17.47 -7.26 12.86
CA LYS A 175 16.80 -7.72 14.08
C LYS A 175 17.33 -7.00 15.32
N ASN A 176 18.65 -6.80 15.42
CA ASN A 176 19.28 -6.10 16.54
C ASN A 176 19.02 -4.60 16.54
N LYS A 177 18.90 -3.99 15.35
CA LYS A 177 18.66 -2.54 15.17
C LYS A 177 17.20 -2.18 14.94
N LEU A 178 16.26 -3.12 15.03
CA LEU A 178 14.90 -2.92 14.54
C LEU A 178 14.20 -1.71 15.19
N ASP A 179 14.29 -1.61 16.52
CA ASP A 179 13.63 -0.54 17.26
C ASP A 179 14.24 0.83 16.88
N GLU A 180 15.57 0.90 16.77
CA GLU A 180 16.27 2.09 16.25
C GLU A 180 15.83 2.46 14.82
N MET A 181 15.66 1.48 13.94
CA MET A 181 15.22 1.69 12.55
C MET A 181 13.79 2.18 12.44
N ILE A 182 12.93 1.82 13.40
CA ILE A 182 11.53 2.28 13.49
C ILE A 182 11.46 3.68 14.09
N GLU A 183 12.34 4.00 15.05
CA GLU A 183 12.34 5.28 15.77
C GLU A 183 13.00 6.43 14.99
N GLN A 184 13.73 6.13 13.91
CA GLN A 184 14.33 7.15 13.06
C GLN A 184 13.30 8.21 12.64
N PRO A 185 13.56 9.51 12.83
CA PRO A 185 12.59 10.56 12.51
C PRO A 185 12.50 10.85 11.01
N ILE A 186 13.53 10.47 10.25
CA ILE A 186 13.66 10.73 8.81
C ILE A 186 13.46 9.43 8.04
N GLU A 187 12.74 9.51 6.92
CA GLU A 187 12.52 8.38 6.01
C GLU A 187 13.82 7.96 5.32
N ARG A 188 14.00 6.65 5.16
CA ARG A 188 15.23 6.07 4.62
C ARG A 188 15.39 6.43 3.14
N LEU A 189 16.63 6.54 2.69
CA LEU A 189 16.92 6.83 1.29
C LEU A 189 16.57 5.64 0.37
N GLU A 190 16.62 4.41 0.89
CA GLU A 190 16.33 3.19 0.11
C GLU A 190 14.88 3.11 -0.38
N SER A 191 13.93 3.76 0.31
CA SER A 191 12.53 3.77 -0.08
C SER A 191 12.19 4.86 -1.09
N ARG A 192 13.15 5.72 -1.46
CA ARG A 192 12.91 6.96 -2.20
C ARG A 192 13.42 6.91 -3.63
N SER A 193 12.57 7.31 -4.56
CA SER A 193 12.90 7.51 -5.97
C SER A 193 12.63 8.95 -6.38
N ALA A 194 13.69 9.75 -6.44
CA ALA A 194 13.63 11.16 -6.83
C ALA A 194 13.70 11.35 -8.36
N GLY A 195 13.26 12.51 -8.86
CA GLY A 195 13.46 12.91 -10.25
C GLY A 195 12.48 12.32 -11.27
N ILE A 196 11.44 11.61 -10.82
CA ILE A 196 10.41 11.02 -11.68
C ILE A 196 9.71 12.09 -12.53
N ILE A 197 9.28 13.18 -11.90
CA ILE A 197 8.56 14.26 -12.60
C ILE A 197 9.42 14.93 -13.69
N PRO A 198 10.70 15.31 -13.45
CA PRO A 198 11.61 15.74 -14.51
C PRO A 198 11.75 14.75 -15.66
N ILE A 199 11.81 13.44 -15.38
CA ILE A 199 11.89 12.42 -16.42
C ILE A 199 10.61 12.41 -17.25
N LEU A 200 9.44 12.37 -16.60
CA LEU A 200 8.13 12.42 -17.25
C LEU A 200 7.98 13.67 -18.13
N SER A 201 8.50 14.81 -17.68
CA SER A 201 8.46 16.07 -18.43
C SER A 201 9.23 16.03 -19.76
N ARG A 202 10.25 15.17 -19.86
CA ARG A 202 11.14 15.05 -21.04
C ARG A 202 10.74 13.94 -22.00
N LEU A 203 9.81 13.07 -21.61
CA LEU A 203 9.34 12.00 -22.49
C LEU A 203 8.70 12.59 -23.76
N PRO A 204 8.82 11.94 -24.93
CA PRO A 204 8.13 12.38 -26.13
C PRO A 204 6.61 12.49 -25.91
N MET A 205 5.96 13.46 -26.55
CA MET A 205 4.50 13.60 -26.44
C MET A 205 3.76 12.47 -27.18
N GLY A 206 4.31 11.92 -28.26
CA GLY A 206 3.61 10.89 -29.05
C GLY A 206 2.21 11.36 -29.44
N ASN A 207 1.20 10.57 -29.11
CA ASN A 207 -0.22 10.87 -29.34
C ASN A 207 -0.90 11.60 -28.16
N LEU A 208 -0.16 12.01 -27.12
CA LEU A 208 -0.73 12.78 -26.01
C LEU A 208 -1.19 14.15 -26.49
N VAL A 209 -2.46 14.46 -26.24
CA VAL A 209 -3.02 15.80 -26.52
C VAL A 209 -2.45 16.84 -25.56
N GLU A 210 -2.21 16.44 -24.31
CA GLU A 210 -1.82 17.34 -23.23
C GLU A 210 -0.99 16.58 -22.19
N ARG A 211 -0.07 17.29 -21.52
CA ARG A 211 0.68 16.81 -20.37
C ARG A 211 0.70 17.89 -19.30
N CYS A 212 0.05 17.62 -18.17
CA CYS A 212 0.13 18.44 -16.97
C CYS A 212 0.74 17.60 -15.85
N LEU A 213 1.75 18.15 -15.16
CA LEU A 213 2.50 17.45 -14.12
C LEU A 213 2.50 18.29 -12.84
N CYS A 214 2.66 17.65 -11.69
CA CYS A 214 2.97 18.38 -10.45
C CYS A 214 4.40 18.95 -10.50
N ARG A 215 4.78 19.65 -9.44
CA ARG A 215 6.13 20.20 -9.25
C ARG A 215 7.20 19.11 -9.39
N SER A 216 8.33 19.48 -9.98
CA SER A 216 9.48 18.59 -10.22
C SER A 216 10.08 17.95 -8.97
N GLY A 217 9.91 18.57 -7.80
CA GLY A 217 10.42 18.10 -6.51
C GLY A 217 9.51 17.10 -5.80
N CYS A 218 8.69 16.34 -6.52
CA CYS A 218 7.91 15.25 -5.93
C CYS A 218 8.69 13.93 -6.07
N ASP A 219 9.06 13.36 -4.93
CA ASP A 219 9.69 12.04 -4.84
C ASP A 219 8.60 10.96 -4.73
N HIS A 220 8.85 9.79 -5.31
CA HIS A 220 8.10 8.59 -4.97
C HIS A 220 8.71 7.95 -3.71
N VAL A 221 7.85 7.46 -2.82
CA VAL A 221 8.28 6.74 -1.62
C VAL A 221 7.54 5.41 -1.53
N SER A 222 8.27 4.30 -1.61
CA SER A 222 7.71 2.96 -1.57
C SER A 222 7.61 2.43 -0.14
N ALA A 223 6.72 1.45 0.06
CA ALA A 223 6.80 0.60 1.24
C ALA A 223 8.10 -0.22 1.20
N THR A 224 8.62 -0.51 2.39
CA THR A 224 9.74 -1.43 2.61
C THR A 224 9.24 -2.61 3.44
N TRP A 225 10.08 -3.61 3.67
CA TRP A 225 9.71 -4.70 4.58
C TRP A 225 9.31 -4.21 5.98
N LEU A 226 9.75 -3.03 6.43
CA LEU A 226 9.34 -2.49 7.73
C LEU A 226 7.83 -2.22 7.77
N ASP A 227 7.31 -1.53 6.76
CA ASP A 227 6.00 -0.89 6.79
C ASP A 227 5.03 -1.41 5.69
N GLN A 228 5.43 -2.45 4.97
CA GLN A 228 4.62 -3.10 3.94
C GLN A 228 3.32 -3.70 4.50
N GLY A 229 2.25 -3.46 3.74
CA GLY A 229 0.91 -4.02 3.98
C GLY A 229 -0.01 -3.15 4.82
N TRP A 230 0.44 -1.97 5.28
CA TRP A 230 -0.42 -1.08 6.05
C TRP A 230 -0.10 0.42 5.91
N ALA A 231 1.13 0.79 5.56
CA ALA A 231 1.55 2.18 5.61
C ALA A 231 1.24 3.02 4.36
N CYS A 232 0.37 2.56 3.44
CA CYS A 232 0.13 3.24 2.16
C CYS A 232 -0.29 4.71 2.33
N GLY A 233 -1.17 5.02 3.29
CA GLY A 233 -1.57 6.41 3.59
C GLY A 233 -0.39 7.27 4.04
N TYR A 234 0.50 6.74 4.87
CA TYR A 234 1.73 7.43 5.29
C TYR A 234 2.71 7.62 4.12
N LYS A 235 2.89 6.61 3.26
CA LYS A 235 3.76 6.71 2.07
C LYS A 235 3.26 7.75 1.08
N ASN A 236 1.95 7.78 0.84
CA ASN A 236 1.32 8.82 0.03
C ASN A 236 1.47 10.20 0.66
N PHE A 237 1.36 10.31 1.99
CA PHE A 237 1.65 11.56 2.67
C PHE A 237 3.12 11.97 2.54
N GLN A 238 4.07 11.04 2.63
CA GLN A 238 5.49 11.30 2.39
C GLN A 238 5.76 11.84 0.98
N MET A 239 5.08 11.31 -0.04
CA MET A 239 5.16 11.82 -1.42
C MET A 239 4.60 13.25 -1.51
N LEU A 240 3.44 13.54 -0.92
CA LEU A 240 2.91 14.90 -0.85
C LEU A 240 3.87 15.85 -0.11
N PHE A 241 4.36 15.43 1.05
CA PHE A 241 5.31 16.17 1.87
C PHE A 241 6.60 16.48 1.09
N SER A 242 7.08 15.55 0.27
CA SER A 242 8.25 15.75 -0.60
C SER A 242 8.07 16.91 -1.57
N SER A 243 6.86 17.11 -2.08
CA SER A 243 6.54 18.25 -2.95
C SER A 243 6.49 19.58 -2.17
N LEU A 244 5.88 19.56 -0.97
CA LEU A 244 5.69 20.75 -0.13
C LEU A 244 7.00 21.27 0.49
N ARG A 245 7.91 20.38 0.94
CA ARG A 245 9.20 20.76 1.56
C ARG A 245 10.09 21.62 0.67
N HIS A 246 9.90 21.55 -0.66
CA HIS A 246 10.67 22.29 -1.66
C HIS A 246 9.94 23.53 -2.18
N ASP A 247 8.75 23.81 -1.67
CA ASP A 247 8.00 25.02 -1.97
C ASP A 247 8.32 26.10 -0.93
N PRO A 248 8.82 27.28 -1.34
CA PRO A 248 9.03 28.41 -0.42
C PRO A 248 7.77 28.81 0.37
N GLN A 249 6.58 28.65 -0.21
CA GLN A 249 5.31 28.98 0.44
C GLN A 249 5.00 28.07 1.63
N TYR A 250 5.35 26.78 1.54
CA TYR A 250 5.00 25.77 2.57
C TYR A 250 6.19 25.41 3.46
N SER A 251 7.41 25.43 2.95
CA SER A 251 8.62 25.03 3.69
C SER A 251 8.84 25.82 4.98
N MET A 252 8.45 27.11 5.04
CA MET A 252 8.56 27.89 6.28
C MET A 252 7.62 27.38 7.39
N TYR A 253 6.45 26.85 7.01
CA TYR A 253 5.47 26.33 7.95
C TYR A 253 5.85 24.93 8.43
N LEU A 254 6.44 24.13 7.54
CA LEU A 254 6.89 22.77 7.86
C LEU A 254 8.13 22.75 8.75
N PHE A 255 9.05 23.71 8.61
CA PHE A 255 10.36 23.66 9.27
C PHE A 255 10.75 24.93 10.06
N GLY A 256 9.92 25.98 10.04
CA GLY A 256 10.22 27.26 10.68
C GLY A 256 11.26 28.10 9.95
N HIS A 257 11.56 29.29 10.51
CA HIS A 257 12.56 30.22 9.96
C HIS A 257 14.01 29.77 10.14
N GLU A 258 14.29 28.87 11.09
CA GLU A 258 15.64 28.44 11.48
C GLU A 258 16.12 27.15 10.77
N ALA A 259 15.37 26.64 9.79
CA ALA A 259 15.77 25.47 9.02
C ALA A 259 16.92 25.79 8.04
N THR A 260 18.12 26.04 8.57
CA THR A 260 19.33 26.40 7.83
C THR A 260 20.09 25.18 7.32
N ASN A 261 19.82 23.98 7.85
CA ASN A 261 20.49 22.74 7.48
C ASN A 261 19.57 21.80 6.67
N GLN A 262 20.10 21.16 5.63
CA GLN A 262 19.36 20.25 4.74
C GLN A 262 18.75 19.03 5.45
N THR A 263 19.36 18.56 6.54
CA THR A 263 18.85 17.45 7.36
C THR A 263 17.52 17.79 8.03
N ASN A 264 17.28 19.07 8.33
CA ASN A 264 16.03 19.53 8.96
C ASN A 264 14.87 19.67 7.97
N ARG A 265 15.11 19.46 6.67
CA ARG A 265 14.09 19.60 5.63
C ARG A 265 13.78 18.28 4.94
N ASP A 266 14.05 17.15 5.57
CA ASP A 266 13.86 15.85 4.94
C ASP A 266 12.45 15.28 5.13
N ILE A 267 12.16 14.16 4.46
CA ILE A 267 10.86 13.49 4.54
C ILE A 267 10.75 12.81 5.91
N PRO A 268 9.68 13.04 6.68
CA PRO A 268 9.47 12.39 7.97
C PRO A 268 9.20 10.89 7.80
N SER A 269 9.71 10.05 8.69
CA SER A 269 9.41 8.61 8.71
C SER A 269 7.95 8.34 9.08
N VAL A 270 7.48 7.11 8.87
CA VAL A 270 6.14 6.66 9.28
C VAL A 270 5.90 6.89 10.79
N SER A 271 6.83 6.50 11.65
CA SER A 271 6.72 6.69 13.11
C SER A 271 6.69 8.17 13.49
N TYR A 272 7.41 9.02 12.77
CA TYR A 272 7.37 10.46 13.03
C TYR A 272 6.06 11.09 12.55
N LEU A 273 5.52 10.65 11.41
CA LEU A 273 4.19 11.06 10.95
C LEU A 273 3.10 10.68 11.96
N GLN A 274 3.16 9.48 12.55
CA GLN A 274 2.24 9.09 13.64
C GLN A 274 2.31 10.09 14.81
N LYS A 275 3.52 10.47 15.25
CA LYS A 275 3.72 11.47 16.30
C LYS A 275 3.14 12.84 15.92
N LEU A 276 3.34 13.28 14.67
CA LEU A 276 2.81 14.56 14.19
C LEU A 276 1.28 14.57 14.16
N ILE A 277 0.64 13.49 13.74
CA ILE A 277 -0.82 13.36 13.74
C ILE A 277 -1.36 13.39 15.18
N GLU A 278 -0.78 12.61 16.11
CA GLU A 278 -1.18 12.66 17.52
C GLU A 278 -0.95 14.04 18.16
N THR A 279 0.09 14.75 17.73
CA THR A 279 0.35 16.13 18.16
C THR A 279 -0.74 17.07 17.66
N ALA A 280 -1.15 16.95 16.39
CA ALA A 280 -2.26 17.72 15.83
C ALA A 280 -3.57 17.45 16.59
N TRP A 281 -3.88 16.18 16.88
CA TRP A 281 -5.02 15.80 17.70
C TRP A 281 -4.97 16.37 19.12
N THR A 282 -3.78 16.44 19.72
CA THR A 282 -3.59 17.05 21.04
C THR A 282 -3.78 18.56 21.01
N ALA A 283 -3.42 19.22 19.90
CA ALA A 283 -3.66 20.63 19.67
C ALA A 283 -5.13 20.97 19.32
N GLY A 284 -6.02 19.98 19.23
CA GLY A 284 -7.45 20.17 19.03
C GLY A 284 -7.92 20.03 17.58
N PHE A 285 -7.07 19.58 16.66
CA PHE A 285 -7.49 19.24 15.30
C PHE A 285 -8.14 17.86 15.28
N ASP A 286 -9.21 17.69 14.49
CA ASP A 286 -9.85 16.39 14.20
C ASP A 286 -10.14 15.50 15.44
N SER A 287 -10.99 16.00 16.34
CA SER A 287 -11.41 15.26 17.54
C SER A 287 -12.11 13.94 17.22
N ASP A 288 -12.82 13.88 16.10
CA ASP A 288 -13.57 12.70 15.68
C ASP A 288 -12.63 11.61 15.17
N GLY A 289 -11.66 11.95 14.31
CA GLY A 289 -10.59 11.04 13.92
C GLY A 289 -9.78 10.57 15.13
N ARG A 290 -9.40 11.49 16.03
CA ARG A 290 -8.74 11.10 17.30
C ARG A 290 -9.54 10.05 18.07
N ALA A 291 -10.86 10.22 18.20
CA ALA A 291 -11.72 9.26 18.88
C ALA A 291 -11.80 7.91 18.15
N GLN A 292 -11.95 7.92 16.81
CA GLN A 292 -11.98 6.70 15.99
C GLN A 292 -10.71 5.85 16.15
N PHE A 293 -9.56 6.50 16.31
CA PHE A 293 -8.28 5.83 16.50
C PHE A 293 -7.95 5.54 17.97
N ASN A 294 -8.87 5.72 18.91
CA ASN A 294 -8.63 5.59 20.36
C ASN A 294 -7.44 6.45 20.84
N SER A 295 -7.28 7.65 20.25
CA SER A 295 -6.20 8.60 20.51
C SER A 295 -4.78 8.06 20.31
N HIS A 296 -4.60 6.99 19.51
CA HIS A 296 -3.31 6.32 19.43
C HIS A 296 -2.99 5.78 18.03
N LEU A 297 -1.85 6.23 17.49
CA LEU A 297 -1.22 5.80 16.25
C LEU A 297 0.22 5.33 16.46
N ILE A 298 0.99 5.93 17.37
CA ILE A 298 2.41 5.64 17.56
C ILE A 298 2.62 4.13 17.78
N ASN A 299 3.53 3.54 17.01
CA ASN A 299 3.82 2.10 17.06
C ASN A 299 2.60 1.20 16.77
N SER A 300 1.55 1.74 16.16
CA SER A 300 0.44 0.95 15.62
C SER A 300 0.64 0.65 14.13
N THR A 301 -0.14 -0.28 13.61
CA THR A 301 -0.24 -0.56 12.17
C THR A 301 -1.53 -0.03 11.55
N LYS A 302 -2.16 0.96 12.20
CA LYS A 302 -3.46 1.49 11.78
C LYS A 302 -3.34 2.24 10.46
N TRP A 303 -4.23 1.92 9.53
CA TRP A 303 -4.39 2.68 8.28
C TRP A 303 -4.88 4.08 8.59
N ILE A 304 -4.33 5.06 7.90
CA ILE A 304 -4.80 6.45 7.95
C ILE A 304 -5.43 6.82 6.61
N GLY A 305 -6.30 7.82 6.65
CA GLY A 305 -6.95 8.38 5.48
C GLY A 305 -6.65 9.86 5.28
N PRO A 306 -7.42 10.53 4.40
CA PRO A 306 -7.28 11.96 4.14
C PRO A 306 -7.45 12.84 5.37
N THR A 307 -8.29 12.46 6.34
CA THR A 307 -8.61 13.23 7.55
C THR A 307 -7.39 13.43 8.45
N GLU A 308 -6.62 12.37 8.69
CA GLU A 308 -5.41 12.45 9.52
C GLU A 308 -4.33 13.32 8.86
N ILE A 309 -4.20 13.24 7.53
CA ILE A 309 -3.27 14.07 6.75
C ILE A 309 -3.69 15.54 6.81
N MET A 310 -4.98 15.82 6.66
CA MET A 310 -5.51 17.17 6.81
C MET A 310 -5.30 17.73 8.22
N ALA A 311 -5.54 16.94 9.27
CA ALA A 311 -5.31 17.36 10.65
C ALA A 311 -3.83 17.75 10.86
N CYS A 312 -2.91 16.94 10.34
CA CYS A 312 -1.48 17.21 10.38
C CYS A 312 -1.09 18.48 9.60
N LEU A 313 -1.59 18.66 8.38
CA LEU A 313 -1.31 19.87 7.58
C LEU A 313 -1.95 21.13 8.19
N ALA A 314 -3.16 21.02 8.74
CA ALA A 314 -3.83 22.12 9.44
C ALA A 314 -3.06 22.55 10.71
N TYR A 315 -2.48 21.60 11.44
CA TYR A 315 -1.57 21.89 12.55
C TYR A 315 -0.34 22.72 12.11
N PHE A 316 0.16 22.50 10.88
CA PHE A 316 1.19 23.34 10.27
C PHE A 316 0.65 24.64 9.65
N ASN A 317 -0.62 25.00 9.84
CA ASN A 317 -1.29 26.14 9.17
C ASN A 317 -1.28 26.06 7.63
N ILE A 318 -1.29 24.84 7.08
CA ILE A 318 -1.41 24.61 5.64
C ILE A 318 -2.88 24.32 5.32
N LYS A 319 -3.48 25.17 4.49
CA LYS A 319 -4.86 25.00 4.04
C LYS A 319 -4.95 23.80 3.09
N THR A 320 -5.90 22.92 3.35
CA THR A 320 -6.23 21.75 2.53
C THR A 320 -7.72 21.72 2.20
N GLU A 321 -8.08 21.07 1.09
CA GLU A 321 -9.48 20.83 0.70
C GLU A 321 -9.68 19.32 0.47
N LEU A 322 -10.80 18.80 0.96
CA LEU A 322 -11.19 17.40 0.80
C LEU A 322 -12.41 17.33 -0.11
N PHE A 323 -12.30 16.51 -1.15
CA PHE A 323 -13.38 16.24 -2.09
C PHE A 323 -13.76 14.77 -1.98
N ASP A 324 -14.99 14.52 -1.51
CA ASP A 324 -15.57 13.18 -1.51
C ASP A 324 -16.33 12.96 -2.82
N PHE A 325 -15.81 12.05 -3.65
CA PHE A 325 -16.46 11.61 -4.88
C PHE A 325 -17.27 10.34 -4.62
N HIS A 326 -18.22 10.43 -3.69
CA HIS A 326 -19.02 9.29 -3.28
C HIS A 326 -19.90 8.77 -4.43
N GLN A 327 -20.06 7.45 -4.50
CA GLN A 327 -21.04 6.83 -5.39
C GLN A 327 -22.32 6.53 -4.60
N PRO A 328 -23.47 7.18 -4.89
CA PRO A 328 -24.75 6.72 -4.38
C PRO A 328 -25.02 5.32 -4.92
N LYS A 329 -25.48 4.38 -4.06
CA LYS A 329 -25.71 2.95 -4.39
C LYS A 329 -26.59 2.69 -5.64
N ASN A 330 -27.27 3.73 -6.15
CA ASN A 330 -28.29 3.65 -7.19
C ASN A 330 -27.84 4.27 -8.54
N ILE A 331 -26.57 4.68 -8.69
CA ILE A 331 -26.04 5.28 -9.93
C ILE A 331 -24.93 4.39 -10.50
N ASP A 332 -24.87 4.28 -11.83
CA ASP A 332 -23.79 3.61 -12.54
C ASP A 332 -22.41 4.14 -12.13
N LYS A 333 -21.45 3.22 -11.93
CA LYS A 333 -20.08 3.50 -11.49
C LYS A 333 -19.40 4.54 -12.38
N SER A 334 -19.77 4.63 -13.65
CA SER A 334 -19.14 5.51 -14.65
C SER A 334 -19.24 7.01 -14.34
N ASN A 335 -20.24 7.47 -13.59
CA ASN A 335 -20.48 8.91 -13.40
C ASN A 335 -19.60 9.55 -12.30
N ALA A 336 -19.36 8.86 -11.18
CA ALA A 336 -18.53 9.40 -10.10
C ALA A 336 -17.07 9.59 -10.56
N TYR A 337 -16.54 8.58 -11.27
CA TYR A 337 -15.20 8.67 -11.88
C TYR A 337 -15.12 9.82 -12.88
N LYS A 338 -16.15 10.06 -13.70
CA LYS A 338 -16.15 11.19 -14.63
C LYS A 338 -15.93 12.53 -13.93
N TYR A 339 -16.61 12.77 -12.80
CA TYR A 339 -16.42 14.01 -12.03
C TYR A 339 -15.04 14.08 -11.38
N LEU A 340 -14.52 12.96 -10.85
CA LEU A 340 -13.17 12.88 -10.32
C LEU A 340 -12.11 13.24 -11.39
N PHE A 341 -12.17 12.59 -12.56
CA PHE A 341 -11.24 12.85 -13.65
C PHE A 341 -11.32 14.29 -14.16
N GLU A 342 -12.53 14.85 -14.30
CA GLU A 342 -12.70 16.24 -14.71
C GLU A 342 -12.17 17.23 -13.68
N TRP A 343 -12.37 16.95 -12.38
CA TRP A 343 -11.83 17.78 -11.29
C TRP A 343 -10.29 17.74 -11.27
N ILE A 344 -9.69 16.54 -11.35
CA ILE A 344 -8.23 16.36 -11.42
C ILE A 344 -7.66 17.10 -12.63
N ARG A 345 -8.29 16.96 -13.81
CA ARG A 345 -7.87 17.64 -15.04
C ARG A 345 -7.82 19.15 -14.83
N ARG A 346 -8.89 19.75 -14.28
CA ARG A 346 -8.95 21.19 -14.00
C ARG A 346 -7.90 21.62 -12.99
N TYR A 347 -7.69 20.85 -11.92
CA TYR A 347 -6.66 21.13 -10.91
C TYR A 347 -5.26 21.26 -11.56
N PHE A 348 -4.88 20.31 -12.40
CA PHE A 348 -3.57 20.32 -13.06
C PHE A 348 -3.47 21.33 -14.21
N GLN A 349 -4.57 21.71 -14.84
CA GLN A 349 -4.59 22.71 -15.92
C GLN A 349 -4.37 24.16 -15.43
N GLN A 350 -4.53 24.44 -14.13
CA GLN A 350 -4.27 25.77 -13.55
C GLN A 350 -2.87 26.31 -13.86
N GLN A 351 -1.89 25.41 -14.05
CA GLN A 351 -0.52 25.76 -14.41
C GLN A 351 -0.38 26.42 -15.79
N GLN A 352 -1.28 26.09 -16.72
CA GLN A 352 -1.29 26.67 -18.06
C GLN A 352 -1.92 28.06 -18.06
N GLU A 353 -2.93 28.26 -17.22
CA GLU A 353 -3.62 29.55 -17.03
C GLU A 353 -2.72 30.56 -16.31
N ASN A 354 -1.91 30.08 -15.35
CA ASN A 354 -0.96 30.91 -14.62
C ASN A 354 0.39 30.19 -14.48
N LYS A 355 1.39 30.64 -15.24
CA LYS A 355 2.76 30.08 -15.24
C LYS A 355 3.46 30.14 -13.88
N ASN A 356 2.99 30.98 -12.96
CA ASN A 356 3.51 31.07 -11.60
C ASN A 356 2.81 30.10 -10.62
N SER A 357 1.76 29.39 -11.05
CA SER A 357 1.05 28.44 -10.22
C SER A 357 1.90 27.21 -9.95
N VAL A 358 2.16 26.92 -8.67
CA VAL A 358 2.81 25.68 -8.25
C VAL A 358 1.74 24.64 -7.98
N ILE A 359 1.81 23.51 -8.70
CA ILE A 359 0.85 22.41 -8.58
C ILE A 359 1.50 21.27 -7.81
N HIS A 360 0.86 20.83 -6.74
CA HIS A 360 1.31 19.73 -5.90
C HIS A 360 0.64 18.41 -6.34
N PRO A 361 1.20 17.23 -5.97
CA PRO A 361 0.48 15.98 -6.16
C PRO A 361 -0.80 15.97 -5.31
N LEU A 362 -1.77 15.15 -5.72
CA LEU A 362 -3.00 14.93 -4.97
C LEU A 362 -2.89 13.64 -4.16
N TYR A 363 -3.36 13.67 -2.91
CA TYR A 363 -3.63 12.44 -2.16
C TYR A 363 -4.96 11.86 -2.64
N LEU A 364 -5.00 10.58 -2.98
CA LEU A 364 -6.20 9.88 -3.44
C LEU A 364 -6.43 8.64 -2.58
N GLN A 365 -7.63 8.50 -2.02
CA GLN A 365 -8.04 7.36 -1.21
C GLN A 365 -9.13 6.56 -1.93
N HIS A 366 -9.09 5.24 -1.78
CA HIS A 366 -10.22 4.34 -2.01
C HIS A 366 -10.25 3.28 -0.89
N GLU A 367 -11.35 2.53 -0.79
CA GLU A 367 -11.48 1.36 0.09
C GLU A 367 -10.87 0.10 -0.54
#